data_AF-Q21PZ6-F1
#
_entry.id   AF-Q21PZ6-F1
#
_cell.length_a   1.000
_cell.length_b   1.000
_cell.length_c   1.000
_cell.angle_alpha   90.00
_cell.angle_beta   90.00
_cell.angle_gamma   90.00
#
_symmetry.space_group_name_H-M   'P 1'
#
loop_
_entity.id
_entity.type
_entity.pdbx_description
1 polymer ?
#
loop_
_entity_poly.entity_id
_entity_poly.type
_entity_poly.pdbx_seq_one_letter_code
_entity_poly.pdbx_strand_id
1 'polypeptide(L)'
;MSELGRDLDSKLVLHCPYCGGKGELKPGDRVWPGKGHPALYVCENYPVCDTYVRCHAGTEIPLGTMAGKRLRRLRTIAHDQFDPIWKDTDNELGRSAAYQAAARVMDAQGEFHIGSLDERGCELFIEHIHAVELEMDRLLVEHAQRGAPPGSVTLEILQVLFHPDRDTFLNEIALSDISGYEREWLDAQRCGLVVQDGLRVRLSPKGRTACLSAL
;
A
#
# COMPACT_ATOMS: atom_id res chain seq x y z
N MET A 1 -37.68 -19.36 1.67
CA MET A 1 -36.33 -19.93 1.61
C MET A 1 -35.33 -18.80 1.41
N SER A 2 -34.84 -18.20 2.50
CA SER A 2 -33.71 -17.28 2.46
C SER A 2 -32.65 -17.83 3.42
N GLU A 3 -31.66 -18.50 2.82
CA GLU A 3 -30.42 -18.91 3.48
C GLU A 3 -29.54 -17.69 3.77
N LEU A 4 -28.57 -17.89 4.67
CA LEU A 4 -27.51 -16.96 5.12
C LEU A 4 -27.76 -16.26 6.46
N GLY A 5 -28.15 -17.06 7.46
CA GLY A 5 -27.48 -16.94 8.76
C GLY A 5 -26.01 -17.30 8.57
N ARG A 6 -25.12 -16.31 8.77
CA ARG A 6 -23.68 -16.55 8.84
C ARG A 6 -23.40 -17.29 10.16
N ASP A 7 -23.01 -18.56 10.06
CA ASP A 7 -22.49 -19.34 11.17
C ASP A 7 -21.30 -18.62 11.81
N LEU A 8 -21.50 -18.09 13.01
CA LEU A 8 -20.50 -17.43 13.86
C LEU A 8 -19.68 -18.43 14.70
N ASP A 9 -19.63 -19.71 14.33
CA ASP A 9 -19.04 -20.75 15.19
C ASP A 9 -18.12 -21.76 14.47
N SER A 10 -17.72 -21.47 13.22
CA SER A 10 -16.70 -22.28 12.54
C SER A 10 -15.31 -21.94 13.12
N LYS A 11 -14.95 -22.61 14.22
CA LYS A 11 -13.61 -22.54 14.81
C LYS A 11 -12.55 -22.84 13.73
N LEU A 12 -11.67 -21.87 13.45
CA LEU A 12 -10.62 -22.01 12.45
C LEU A 12 -9.77 -23.27 12.75
N VAL A 13 -9.77 -24.22 11.82
CA VAL A 13 -8.99 -25.46 11.94
C VAL A 13 -7.69 -25.28 11.17
N LEU A 14 -6.57 -25.21 11.89
CA LEU A 14 -5.23 -25.23 11.29
C LEU A 14 -4.59 -26.60 11.43
N HIS A 15 -3.89 -27.03 10.38
CA HIS A 15 -3.05 -28.21 10.39
C HIS A 15 -1.59 -27.81 10.17
N CYS A 16 -0.69 -28.47 10.89
CA CYS A 16 0.73 -28.31 10.72
C CYS A 16 1.15 -28.83 9.34
N PRO A 17 1.76 -28.00 8.47
CA PRO A 17 2.16 -28.44 7.13
C PRO A 17 3.34 -29.43 7.16
N TYR A 18 4.01 -29.60 8.30
CA TYR A 18 5.19 -30.46 8.41
C TYR A 18 4.89 -31.86 8.96
N CYS A 19 3.99 -31.98 9.93
CA CYS A 19 3.67 -33.27 10.57
C CYS A 19 2.19 -33.66 10.52
N GLY A 20 1.33 -32.83 9.92
CA GLY A 20 -0.12 -33.04 9.84
C GLY A 20 -0.89 -32.80 11.15
N GLY A 21 -0.18 -32.68 12.27
CA GLY A 21 -0.79 -32.49 13.58
C GLY A 21 -1.61 -31.20 13.69
N LYS A 22 -2.59 -31.18 14.59
CA LYS A 22 -3.51 -30.06 14.78
C LYS A 22 -2.79 -28.81 15.30
N GLY A 23 -3.18 -27.64 14.79
CA GLY A 23 -2.83 -26.34 15.33
C GLY A 23 -3.82 -25.94 16.43
N GLU A 24 -3.34 -25.79 17.65
CA GLU A 24 -4.15 -25.41 18.81
C GLU A 24 -3.90 -23.97 19.21
N LEU A 25 -4.96 -23.19 19.42
CA LEU A 25 -4.84 -21.85 19.98
C LEU A 25 -4.34 -21.93 21.43
N LYS A 26 -3.24 -21.22 21.72
CA LYS A 26 -2.60 -21.14 23.03
C LYS A 26 -2.23 -19.68 23.35
N PRO A 27 -2.06 -19.34 24.64
CA PRO A 27 -1.48 -18.05 25.02
C PRO A 27 -0.02 -17.93 24.53
N GLY A 28 0.44 -16.69 24.32
CA GLY A 28 1.83 -16.32 23.96
C GLY A 28 2.89 -17.06 24.75
N ASP A 29 2.64 -17.21 26.05
CA ASP A 29 3.52 -17.82 27.03
C ASP A 29 3.85 -19.29 26.75
N ARG A 30 3.08 -20.00 25.91
CA ARG A 30 3.40 -21.37 25.49
C ARG A 30 4.74 -21.45 24.77
N VAL A 31 5.09 -20.42 24.00
CA VAL A 31 6.36 -20.34 23.26
C VAL A 31 7.30 -19.32 23.89
N TRP A 32 6.77 -18.25 24.48
CA TRP A 32 7.56 -17.16 25.07
C TRP A 32 7.11 -16.85 26.50
N PRO A 33 7.53 -17.64 27.50
CA PRO A 33 7.10 -17.48 28.88
C PRO A 33 7.39 -16.09 29.45
N GLY A 34 6.39 -15.49 30.14
CA GLY A 34 6.56 -14.27 30.93
C GLY A 34 6.68 -12.99 30.12
N LYS A 35 6.36 -13.01 28.82
CA LYS A 35 6.50 -11.86 27.92
C LYS A 35 5.17 -11.25 27.47
N GLY A 36 4.03 -11.82 27.88
CA GLY A 36 2.70 -11.27 27.58
C GLY A 36 2.41 -11.16 26.08
N HIS A 37 2.98 -12.06 25.26
CA HIS A 37 2.78 -12.02 23.82
C HIS A 37 1.33 -12.36 23.43
N PRO A 38 0.86 -11.87 22.26
CA PRO A 38 -0.41 -12.30 21.69
C PRO A 38 -0.57 -13.82 21.60
N ALA A 39 -1.82 -14.28 21.54
CA ALA A 39 -2.14 -15.67 21.31
C ALA A 39 -1.54 -16.19 20.00
N LEU A 40 -1.39 -17.51 19.89
CA LEU A 40 -0.82 -18.18 18.74
C LEU A 40 -1.43 -19.56 18.57
N TYR A 41 -1.48 -20.03 17.33
CA TYR A 41 -1.72 -21.44 17.04
C TYR A 41 -0.39 -22.18 17.09
N VAL A 42 -0.32 -23.23 17.91
CA VAL A 42 0.87 -24.07 18.11
C VAL A 42 0.54 -25.49 17.69
N CYS A 43 1.46 -26.15 16.97
CA CYS A 43 1.31 -27.57 16.66
C CYS A 43 1.18 -28.39 17.95
N GLU A 44 0.25 -29.34 17.99
CA GLU A 44 0.05 -30.24 19.14
C GLU A 44 1.31 -31.02 19.52
N ASN A 45 2.20 -31.28 18.53
CA ASN A 45 3.47 -31.98 18.71
C ASN A 45 4.64 -31.05 19.12
N TYR A 46 4.37 -29.78 19.48
CA TYR A 46 5.40 -28.85 19.95
C TYR A 46 5.94 -29.24 21.35
N PRO A 47 7.27 -29.22 21.59
CA PRO A 47 8.31 -28.57 20.77
C PRO A 47 9.04 -29.47 19.77
N VAL A 48 8.71 -30.77 19.68
CA VAL A 48 9.36 -31.69 18.72
C VAL A 48 9.08 -31.21 17.29
N CYS A 49 7.84 -30.82 17.01
CA CYS A 49 7.49 -30.05 15.83
C CYS A 49 7.41 -28.56 16.17
N ASP A 50 8.51 -27.83 15.94
CA ASP A 50 8.64 -26.39 16.20
C ASP A 50 7.87 -25.54 15.17
N THR A 51 6.55 -25.74 15.11
CA THR A 51 5.64 -25.07 14.17
C THR A 51 4.55 -24.32 14.91
N TYR A 52 4.43 -23.03 14.63
CA TYR A 52 3.39 -22.16 15.18
C TYR A 52 3.19 -20.92 14.32
N VAL A 53 2.08 -20.20 14.55
CA VAL A 53 1.82 -18.87 14.00
C VAL A 53 1.13 -17.98 15.02
N ARG A 54 1.62 -16.75 15.17
CA ARG A 54 1.02 -15.74 16.05
C ARG A 54 -0.28 -15.20 15.48
N CYS A 55 -1.16 -14.74 16.36
CA CYS A 55 -2.36 -14.01 16.00
C CYS A 55 -2.17 -12.50 16.12
N HIS A 56 -3.05 -11.73 15.47
CA HIS A 56 -3.17 -10.30 15.74
C HIS A 56 -3.56 -10.08 17.21
N ALA A 57 -3.00 -9.04 17.84
CA ALA A 57 -3.24 -8.75 19.25
C ALA A 57 -4.74 -8.65 19.57
N GLY A 58 -5.18 -9.34 20.61
CA GLY A 58 -6.59 -9.36 21.02
C GLY A 58 -7.53 -10.18 20.13
N THR A 59 -7.01 -10.94 19.15
CA THR A 59 -7.83 -11.75 18.24
C THR A 59 -7.30 -13.18 18.12
N GLU A 60 -8.10 -14.05 17.52
CA GLU A 60 -7.69 -15.39 17.07
C GLU A 60 -7.29 -15.43 15.58
N ILE A 61 -7.14 -14.27 14.93
CA ILE A 61 -6.81 -14.21 13.49
C ILE A 61 -5.29 -14.38 13.32
N PRO A 62 -4.80 -15.43 12.63
CA PRO A 62 -3.37 -15.65 12.46
C PRO A 62 -2.73 -14.61 11.52
N LEU A 63 -1.48 -14.23 11.81
CA LEU A 63 -0.67 -13.30 11.01
C LEU A 63 -0.18 -13.90 9.67
N GLY A 64 -0.48 -15.17 9.40
CA GLY A 64 -0.02 -15.91 8.24
C GLY A 64 -0.27 -17.41 8.39
N THR A 65 0.44 -18.22 7.61
CA THR A 65 0.34 -19.69 7.75
C THR A 65 1.24 -20.21 8.88
N MET A 66 0.88 -21.40 9.42
CA MET A 66 1.72 -22.12 10.38
C MET A 66 3.12 -22.34 9.81
N ALA A 67 4.14 -21.92 10.56
CA ALA A 67 5.50 -21.88 10.06
C ALA A 67 6.47 -22.54 11.03
N GLY A 68 7.39 -23.34 10.48
CA GLY A 68 8.53 -23.90 11.18
C GLY A 68 9.60 -22.84 11.44
N LYS A 69 10.63 -23.18 12.21
CA LYS A 69 11.73 -22.26 12.55
C LYS A 69 12.37 -21.58 11.33
N ARG A 70 12.64 -22.34 10.27
CA ARG A 70 13.28 -21.85 9.05
C ARG A 70 12.38 -20.85 8.33
N LEU A 71 11.13 -21.22 8.02
CA LEU A 71 10.17 -20.32 7.41
C LEU A 71 9.93 -19.03 8.22
N ARG A 72 9.82 -19.12 9.55
CA ARG A 72 9.70 -17.91 10.40
C ARG A 72 10.91 -16.99 10.23
N ARG A 73 12.12 -17.53 10.16
CA ARG A 73 13.34 -16.74 9.93
C ARG A 73 13.37 -16.10 8.55
N LEU A 74 12.98 -16.84 7.51
CA LEU A 74 12.90 -16.31 6.14
C LEU A 74 11.90 -15.16 6.04
N ARG A 75 10.72 -15.30 6.66
CA ARG A 75 9.74 -14.20 6.72
C ARG A 75 10.26 -12.99 7.49
N THR A 76 11.01 -13.19 8.57
CA THR A 76 11.69 -12.09 9.26
C THR A 76 12.68 -11.39 8.34
N ILE A 77 13.55 -12.12 7.64
CA ILE A 77 14.51 -11.54 6.69
C ILE A 77 13.79 -10.79 5.56
N ALA A 78 12.72 -11.37 5.01
CA ALA A 78 11.90 -10.71 4.00
C ALA A 78 11.32 -9.39 4.51
N HIS A 79 10.77 -9.35 5.72
CA HIS A 79 10.29 -8.12 6.34
C HIS A 79 11.41 -7.12 6.61
N ASP A 80 12.56 -7.56 7.12
CA ASP A 80 13.69 -6.69 7.43
C ASP A 80 14.22 -5.97 6.18
N GLN A 81 14.12 -6.59 5.00
CA GLN A 81 14.48 -5.98 3.72
C GLN A 81 13.35 -5.18 3.07
N PHE A 82 12.11 -5.66 3.17
CA PHE A 82 10.95 -5.04 2.50
C PHE A 82 10.35 -3.86 3.27
N ASP A 83 10.29 -3.94 4.60
CA ASP A 83 9.68 -2.90 5.42
C ASP A 83 10.34 -1.52 5.27
N PRO A 84 11.69 -1.38 5.18
CA PRO A 84 12.34 -0.10 4.92
C PRO A 84 11.82 0.63 3.67
N ILE A 85 11.50 -0.10 2.60
CA ILE A 85 11.05 0.48 1.31
C ILE A 85 9.85 1.41 1.50
N TRP A 86 8.91 1.06 2.39
CA TRP A 86 7.70 1.85 2.63
C TRP A 86 7.67 2.59 3.97
N LYS A 87 8.62 2.31 4.86
CA LYS A 87 8.81 3.05 6.12
C LYS A 87 9.69 4.28 5.95
N ASP A 88 10.35 4.43 4.81
CA ASP A 88 11.07 5.66 4.49
C ASP A 88 10.12 6.87 4.60
N THR A 89 10.56 7.91 5.31
CA THR A 89 9.78 9.12 5.57
C THR A 89 9.51 9.93 4.31
N ASP A 90 10.32 9.74 3.27
CA ASP A 90 10.16 10.41 1.98
C ASP A 90 9.22 9.65 1.03
N ASN A 91 8.70 8.49 1.44
CA ASN A 91 7.78 7.69 0.64
C ASN A 91 6.31 8.09 0.86
N GLU A 92 5.77 8.89 -0.06
CA GLU A 92 4.39 9.38 0.00
C GLU A 92 3.32 8.30 -0.29
N LEU A 93 3.67 7.16 -0.88
CA LEU A 93 2.70 6.11 -1.23
C LEU A 93 2.41 5.13 -0.08
N GLY A 94 3.38 4.97 0.82
CA GLY A 94 3.27 4.13 2.00
C GLY A 94 3.08 2.63 1.73
N ARG A 95 2.65 1.91 2.78
CA ARG A 95 2.64 0.44 2.85
C ARG A 95 1.83 -0.23 1.75
N SER A 96 0.62 0.24 1.46
CA SER A 96 -0.29 -0.43 0.51
C SER A 96 0.29 -0.48 -0.90
N ALA A 97 0.96 0.58 -1.34
CA ALA A 97 1.62 0.62 -2.64
C ALA A 97 2.84 -0.30 -2.71
N ALA A 98 3.61 -0.42 -1.62
CA ALA A 98 4.72 -1.37 -1.59
C ALA A 98 4.25 -2.82 -1.70
N TYR A 99 3.13 -3.18 -1.05
CA TYR A 99 2.53 -4.51 -1.22
C TYR A 99 1.97 -4.72 -2.63
N GLN A 100 1.50 -3.65 -3.30
CA GLN A 100 1.14 -3.69 -4.72
C GLN A 100 2.36 -3.93 -5.62
N ALA A 101 3.47 -3.23 -5.38
CA ALA A 101 4.73 -3.43 -6.10
C ALA A 101 5.23 -4.88 -5.93
N ALA A 102 5.24 -5.37 -4.68
CA ALA A 102 5.58 -6.75 -4.38
C ALA A 102 4.68 -7.77 -5.10
N ALA A 103 3.36 -7.54 -5.12
CA ALA A 103 2.43 -8.40 -5.84
C ALA A 103 2.72 -8.48 -7.34
N ARG A 104 3.08 -7.35 -7.98
CA ARG A 104 3.43 -7.29 -9.40
C ARG A 104 4.73 -8.04 -9.70
N VAL A 105 5.77 -7.82 -8.89
CA VAL A 105 7.07 -8.48 -9.07
C VAL A 105 6.96 -9.99 -8.88
N MET A 106 6.12 -10.43 -7.94
CA MET A 106 5.92 -11.85 -7.63
C MET A 106 4.84 -12.52 -8.50
N ASP A 107 4.26 -11.80 -9.47
CA ASP A 107 3.15 -12.25 -10.31
C ASP A 107 1.99 -12.88 -9.51
N ALA A 108 1.67 -12.25 -8.37
CA ALA A 108 0.68 -12.78 -7.44
C ALA A 108 -0.75 -12.56 -7.98
N GLN A 109 -1.49 -13.67 -8.14
CA GLN A 109 -2.91 -13.67 -8.53
C GLN A 109 -3.80 -13.31 -7.32
N GLY A 110 -3.66 -12.10 -6.76
CA GLY A 110 -4.45 -11.63 -5.61
C GLY A 110 -3.65 -10.77 -4.63
N GLU A 111 -4.15 -10.66 -3.40
CA GLU A 111 -3.41 -9.97 -2.33
C GLU A 111 -2.12 -10.71 -1.96
N PHE A 112 -1.01 -9.99 -2.05
CA PHE A 112 0.29 -10.49 -1.64
C PHE A 112 0.52 -10.23 -0.15
N HIS A 113 0.91 -11.26 0.60
CA HIS A 113 1.30 -11.14 2.01
C HIS A 113 2.51 -12.03 2.29
N ILE A 114 3.58 -11.47 2.88
CA ILE A 114 4.78 -12.23 3.28
C ILE A 114 4.41 -13.38 4.23
N GLY A 115 3.41 -13.17 5.09
CA GLY A 115 2.88 -14.19 6.00
C GLY A 115 2.24 -15.41 5.30
N SER A 116 1.97 -15.32 4.00
CA SER A 116 1.39 -16.40 3.20
C SER A 116 2.42 -17.18 2.40
N LEU A 117 3.66 -16.69 2.29
CA LEU A 117 4.72 -17.35 1.52
C LEU A 117 5.22 -18.62 2.21
N ASP A 118 5.55 -19.64 1.42
CA ASP A 118 6.33 -20.78 1.87
C ASP A 118 7.84 -20.45 1.83
N GLU A 119 8.69 -21.43 2.12
CA GLU A 119 10.13 -21.20 2.19
C GLU A 119 10.73 -20.76 0.85
N ARG A 120 10.32 -21.42 -0.25
CA ARG A 120 10.78 -21.09 -1.60
C ARG A 120 10.26 -19.71 -2.02
N GLY A 121 9.01 -19.40 -1.71
CA GLY A 121 8.41 -18.10 -1.97
C GLY A 121 9.13 -16.97 -1.22
N CYS A 122 9.54 -17.20 0.03
CA CYS A 122 10.35 -16.23 0.76
C CYS A 122 11.74 -16.07 0.14
N GLU A 123 12.42 -17.15 -0.24
CA GLU A 123 13.73 -17.09 -0.91
C GLU A 123 13.64 -16.28 -2.21
N LEU A 124 12.67 -16.62 -3.06
CA LEU A 124 12.42 -15.90 -4.30
C LEU A 124 12.12 -14.42 -4.06
N PHE A 125 11.27 -14.12 -3.07
CA PHE A 125 10.92 -12.74 -2.73
C PHE A 125 12.14 -11.94 -2.25
N ILE A 126 12.98 -12.54 -1.40
CA ILE A 126 14.24 -11.92 -0.92
C ILE A 126 15.18 -11.65 -2.10
N GLU A 127 15.32 -12.58 -3.03
CA GLU A 127 16.14 -12.40 -4.24
C GLU A 127 15.62 -11.25 -5.13
N HIS A 128 14.31 -10.99 -5.11
CA HIS A 128 13.65 -9.99 -5.94
C HIS A 128 13.38 -8.66 -5.22
N ILE A 129 13.91 -8.44 -4.00
CA ILE A 129 13.69 -7.20 -3.23
C ILE A 129 14.06 -5.95 -4.05
N HIS A 130 15.18 -5.99 -4.78
CA HIS A 130 15.59 -4.85 -5.60
C HIS A 130 14.59 -4.56 -6.74
N ALA A 131 13.98 -5.59 -7.32
CA ALA A 131 12.93 -5.39 -8.33
C ALA A 131 11.66 -4.76 -7.71
N VAL A 132 11.37 -5.05 -6.44
CA VAL A 132 10.27 -4.41 -5.70
C VAL A 132 10.54 -2.93 -5.45
N GLU A 133 11.77 -2.56 -5.10
CA GLU A 133 12.19 -1.15 -4.97
C GLU A 133 11.98 -0.39 -6.29
N LEU A 134 12.45 -0.96 -7.42
CA LEU A 134 12.30 -0.33 -8.74
C LEU A 134 10.83 -0.19 -9.16
N GLU A 135 9.97 -1.18 -8.85
CA GLU A 135 8.55 -1.07 -9.13
C GLU A 135 7.88 -0.04 -8.19
N MET A 136 8.36 0.14 -6.97
CA MET A 136 7.91 1.21 -6.07
C MET A 136 8.26 2.59 -6.62
N ASP A 137 9.49 2.79 -7.12
CA ASP A 137 9.91 4.03 -7.78
C ASP A 137 9.04 4.34 -9.00
N ARG A 138 8.71 3.32 -9.79
CA ARG A 138 7.78 3.47 -10.91
C ARG A 138 6.40 3.92 -10.44
N LEU A 139 5.86 3.32 -9.38
CA LEU A 139 4.57 3.72 -8.81
C LEU A 139 4.61 5.16 -8.30
N LEU A 140 5.71 5.61 -7.70
CA LEU A 140 5.91 6.99 -7.26
C LEU A 140 5.86 7.96 -8.44
N VAL A 141 6.56 7.64 -9.54
CA VAL A 141 6.52 8.43 -10.78
C VAL A 141 5.11 8.45 -11.37
N GLU A 142 4.43 7.31 -11.46
CA GLU A 142 3.05 7.23 -11.95
C GLU A 142 2.09 8.05 -11.08
N HIS A 143 2.26 8.03 -9.76
CA HIS A 143 1.46 8.84 -8.82
C HIS A 143 1.71 10.33 -9.01
N ALA A 144 2.97 10.76 -9.06
CA ALA A 144 3.35 12.15 -9.33
C ALA A 144 2.80 12.64 -10.68
N GLN A 145 2.81 11.78 -11.71
CA GLN A 145 2.25 12.06 -13.03
C GLN A 145 0.71 12.10 -13.04
N ARG A 146 0.03 11.33 -12.18
CA ARG A 146 -1.44 11.40 -12.04
C ARG A 146 -1.89 12.74 -11.44
N GLY A 147 -1.00 13.43 -10.73
CA GLY A 147 -1.21 14.75 -10.16
C GLY A 147 -2.01 14.68 -8.87
N ALA A 148 -1.52 15.32 -7.81
CA ALA A 148 -2.35 15.60 -6.64
C ALA A 148 -3.57 16.42 -7.08
N PRO A 149 -4.76 16.20 -6.48
CA PRO A 149 -5.88 17.10 -6.71
C PRO A 149 -5.44 18.52 -6.31
N PRO A 150 -5.76 19.54 -7.13
CA PRO A 150 -5.32 20.90 -6.84
C PRO A 150 -5.83 21.31 -5.45
N GLY A 151 -5.00 22.01 -4.69
CA GLY A 151 -5.39 22.57 -3.40
C GLY A 151 -6.59 23.51 -3.55
N SER A 152 -7.34 23.76 -2.48
CA SER A 152 -8.57 24.58 -2.55
C SER A 152 -8.35 25.96 -3.17
N VAL A 153 -7.22 26.60 -2.87
CA VAL A 153 -6.85 27.91 -3.45
C VAL A 153 -6.51 27.76 -4.94
N THR A 154 -5.77 26.72 -5.32
CA THR A 154 -5.51 26.41 -6.75
C THR A 154 -6.82 26.13 -7.49
N LEU A 155 -7.76 25.41 -6.89
CA LEU A 155 -9.09 25.17 -7.43
C LEU A 155 -9.89 26.47 -7.58
N GLU A 156 -9.91 27.33 -6.56
CA GLU A 156 -10.57 28.65 -6.62
C GLU A 156 -9.97 29.52 -7.73
N ILE A 157 -8.64 29.58 -7.83
CA ILE A 157 -7.95 30.27 -8.92
C ILE A 157 -8.37 29.65 -10.25
N LEU A 158 -8.21 28.34 -10.44
CA LEU A 158 -8.57 27.67 -11.70
C LEU A 158 -10.06 27.84 -12.05
N GLN A 159 -10.98 27.87 -11.08
CA GLN A 159 -12.41 28.13 -11.28
C GLN A 159 -12.68 29.58 -11.69
N VAL A 160 -12.08 30.56 -11.01
CA VAL A 160 -12.17 31.98 -11.38
C VAL A 160 -11.61 32.20 -12.78
N LEU A 161 -10.52 31.50 -13.10
CA LEU A 161 -9.83 31.65 -14.36
C LEU A 161 -10.53 30.94 -15.53
N PHE A 162 -11.05 29.73 -15.31
CA PHE A 162 -11.50 28.84 -16.38
C PHE A 162 -12.96 28.38 -16.23
N HIS A 163 -13.82 29.19 -15.60
CA HIS A 163 -15.24 28.88 -15.40
C HIS A 163 -15.93 28.47 -16.72
N PRO A 164 -16.69 27.36 -16.76
CA PRO A 164 -17.25 26.79 -17.99
C PRO A 164 -18.24 27.71 -18.72
N ASP A 165 -18.92 28.61 -18.01
CA ASP A 165 -19.85 29.61 -18.58
C ASP A 165 -19.19 30.92 -19.02
N ARG A 166 -17.86 31.05 -18.90
CA ARG A 166 -17.14 32.20 -19.48
C ARG A 166 -16.88 31.91 -20.95
N ASP A 167 -17.68 32.52 -21.81
CA ASP A 167 -17.47 32.57 -23.26
C ASP A 167 -16.23 33.42 -23.66
N THR A 168 -15.52 33.94 -22.66
CA THR A 168 -14.32 34.73 -22.83
C THR A 168 -13.10 33.87 -22.54
N PHE A 169 -12.27 33.69 -23.57
CA PHE A 169 -10.83 33.67 -23.35
C PHE A 169 -10.54 34.75 -22.30
N LEU A 170 -10.05 34.36 -21.12
CA LEU A 170 -9.53 35.36 -20.20
C LEU A 170 -8.55 36.21 -20.99
N ASN A 171 -8.83 37.49 -21.10
CA ASN A 171 -7.84 38.42 -21.57
C ASN A 171 -6.72 38.40 -20.52
N GLU A 172 -5.68 37.63 -20.85
CA GLU A 172 -4.28 37.78 -20.48
C GLU A 172 -4.00 38.09 -19.01
N ILE A 173 -3.62 37.07 -18.24
CA ILE A 173 -3.02 37.28 -16.90
C ILE A 173 -1.51 37.28 -17.06
N ALA A 174 -0.87 38.37 -16.66
CA ALA A 174 0.58 38.49 -16.69
C ALA A 174 1.21 37.57 -15.64
N LEU A 175 2.30 36.88 -15.99
CA LEU A 175 3.02 35.99 -15.07
C LEU A 175 3.49 36.70 -13.79
N SER A 176 3.71 38.01 -13.84
CA SER A 176 4.04 38.84 -12.67
C SER A 176 2.97 38.79 -11.58
N ASP A 177 1.70 38.69 -11.96
CA ASP A 177 0.58 38.70 -11.01
C ASP A 177 0.39 37.33 -10.34
N ILE A 178 1.01 36.29 -10.89
CA ILE A 178 1.02 34.92 -10.34
C ILE A 178 2.25 34.66 -9.46
N SER A 179 3.29 35.50 -9.56
CA SER A 179 4.57 35.30 -8.86
C SER A 179 4.49 35.28 -7.32
N GLY A 180 3.42 35.84 -6.74
CA GLY A 180 3.15 35.77 -5.29
C GLY A 180 2.58 34.42 -4.81
N TYR A 181 2.29 33.50 -5.73
CA TYR A 181 1.59 32.23 -5.47
C TYR A 181 2.41 31.05 -6.04
N GLU A 182 3.69 30.96 -5.67
CA GLU A 182 4.61 29.94 -6.20
C GLU A 182 4.11 28.50 -5.95
N ARG A 183 3.48 28.26 -4.81
CA ARG A 183 2.92 26.94 -4.45
C ARG A 183 1.75 26.56 -5.35
N GLU A 184 0.82 27.48 -5.55
CA GLU A 184 -0.38 27.31 -6.37
C GLU A 184 -0.03 27.26 -7.86
N TRP A 185 1.03 27.96 -8.27
CA TRP A 185 1.59 27.90 -9.62
C TRP A 185 2.11 26.51 -9.96
N LEU A 186 2.97 25.95 -9.09
CA LEU A 186 3.49 24.59 -9.25
C LEU A 186 2.36 23.56 -9.23
N ASP A 187 1.35 23.79 -8.39
CA ASP A 187 0.16 22.94 -8.30
C ASP A 187 -0.69 22.98 -9.57
N ALA A 188 -0.96 24.17 -10.12
CA ALA A 188 -1.68 24.33 -11.37
C ALA A 188 -0.93 23.70 -12.56
N GLN A 189 0.41 23.77 -12.59
CA GLN A 189 1.22 23.09 -13.61
C GLN A 189 1.09 21.56 -13.52
N ARG A 190 1.07 20.97 -12.31
CA ARG A 190 0.78 19.54 -12.11
C ARG A 190 -0.60 19.14 -12.61
N CYS A 191 -1.57 20.04 -12.48
CA CYS A 191 -2.93 19.88 -13.02
C CYS A 191 -3.02 20.15 -14.52
N GLY A 192 -1.90 20.38 -15.21
CA GLY A 192 -1.84 20.51 -16.66
C GLY A 192 -2.05 21.92 -17.19
N LEU A 193 -1.86 22.95 -16.36
CA LEU A 193 -1.62 24.32 -16.82
C LEU A 193 -0.25 24.37 -17.51
N VAL A 194 -0.21 24.84 -18.76
CA VAL A 194 1.01 24.96 -19.56
C VAL A 194 1.27 26.41 -19.94
N VAL A 195 2.54 26.82 -19.87
CA VAL A 195 3.01 28.13 -20.32
C VAL A 195 3.32 28.08 -21.82
N GLN A 196 2.94 29.12 -22.56
CA GLN A 196 3.28 29.33 -23.97
C GLN A 196 4.21 30.55 -24.13
N ASP A 197 4.86 30.63 -25.29
CA ASP A 197 5.76 31.73 -25.63
C ASP A 197 5.08 33.10 -25.43
N GLY A 198 5.78 33.97 -24.69
CA GLY A 198 5.27 35.30 -24.29
C GLY A 198 4.53 35.34 -22.96
N LEU A 199 4.89 34.48 -21.99
CA LEU A 199 4.34 34.50 -20.62
C LEU A 199 2.82 34.24 -20.55
N ARG A 200 2.30 33.36 -21.42
CA ARG A 200 0.86 33.05 -21.52
C ARG A 200 0.54 31.69 -20.92
N VAL A 201 -0.65 31.47 -20.35
CA VAL A 201 -1.05 30.18 -19.74
C VAL A 201 -2.32 29.59 -20.36
N ARG A 202 -2.37 28.26 -20.51
CA ARG A 202 -3.57 27.52 -20.97
C ARG A 202 -3.70 26.17 -20.29
N LEU A 203 -4.91 25.63 -20.22
CA LEU A 203 -5.13 24.24 -19.77
C LEU A 203 -4.91 23.24 -20.90
N SER A 204 -4.07 22.24 -20.64
CA SER A 204 -3.96 21.05 -21.48
C SER A 204 -5.28 20.25 -21.52
N PRO A 205 -5.48 19.35 -22.50
CA PRO A 205 -6.67 18.50 -22.54
C PRO A 205 -6.90 17.72 -21.23
N LYS A 206 -5.83 17.25 -20.59
CA LYS A 206 -5.87 16.57 -19.29
C LYS A 206 -6.36 17.49 -18.15
N GLY A 207 -5.88 18.74 -18.13
CA GLY A 207 -6.30 19.71 -17.11
C GLY A 207 -7.75 20.15 -17.23
N ARG A 208 -8.29 20.21 -18.47
CA ARG A 208 -9.71 20.49 -18.70
C ARG A 208 -10.62 19.41 -18.09
N THR A 209 -10.27 18.14 -18.24
CA THR A 209 -11.02 17.03 -17.64
C THR A 209 -11.01 17.10 -16.12
N ALA A 210 -9.87 17.42 -15.50
CA ALA A 210 -9.72 17.54 -14.05
C ALA A 210 -10.56 18.69 -13.46
N CYS A 211 -10.58 19.87 -14.11
CA CYS A 211 -11.43 20.99 -13.68
C CYS A 211 -12.92 20.66 -13.77
N LEU A 212 -13.35 19.97 -14.84
CA LEU A 212 -14.76 19.60 -15.03
C LEU A 212 -15.24 18.55 -14.00
N SER A 213 -14.35 17.70 -13.49
CA SER A 213 -14.68 16.68 -12.48
C SER A 213 -14.70 17.21 -11.04
N ALA A 214 -14.29 18.46 -10.81
CA ALA A 214 -14.26 19.11 -9.49
C ALA A 214 -15.44 20.09 -9.28
N LEU A 215 -16.34 20.18 -10.26
CA LEU A 215 -17.65 20.87 -10.19
C LEU A 215 -18.75 19.87 -9.83
#